data_AF-A0A8S3G7G0-F1
#
_entry.id   AF-A0A8S3G7G0-F1
#
_cell.length_a   1.000
_cell.length_b   1.000
_cell.length_c   1.000
_cell.angle_alpha   90.00
_cell.angle_beta   90.00
_cell.angle_gamma   90.00
#
_symmetry.space_group_name_H-M   'P 1'
#
loop_
_entity.id
_entity.type
_entity.pdbx_description
1 polymer ?
#
loop_
_entity_poly.entity_id
_entity_poly.type
_entity_poly.pdbx_seq_one_letter_code
_entity_poly.pdbx_strand_id
1 'polypeptide(L)'
;DLNTQTLISASNGRKVPALTIFTYALQYFKEHALRELSDQSGTRFVNEDVRWVITVPAIWKQSAKQFMREAAYQAGIASREFPEQLLIALEPEAASIYIRKLRMHQFVPDETPTFSRNTVRREHGIFSSALSDQSSLFH
;
A
#
# COMPACT_ATOMS: atom_id res chain seq x y z
N ASP A 1 3.53 -19.06 11.11
CA ASP A 1 3.22 -17.77 11.75
C ASP A 1 4.39 -16.82 11.62
N LEU A 2 4.13 -15.59 11.18
CA LEU A 2 5.14 -14.54 11.06
C LEU A 2 5.50 -14.01 12.47
N ASN A 3 6.78 -14.07 12.82
CA ASN A 3 7.32 -13.58 14.08
C ASN A 3 8.78 -13.14 13.93
N THR A 4 9.38 -12.60 14.99
CA THR A 4 10.76 -12.05 14.97
C THR A 4 11.84 -13.09 14.68
N GLN A 5 11.54 -14.38 14.82
CA GLN A 5 12.47 -15.49 14.53
C GLN A 5 12.33 -16.02 13.10
N THR A 6 11.36 -15.52 12.34
CA THR A 6 11.11 -15.98 10.97
C THR A 6 12.32 -15.65 10.10
N LEU A 7 12.85 -16.65 9.39
CA LEU A 7 13.95 -16.50 8.43
C LEU A 7 13.43 -16.63 7.00
N ILE A 8 13.91 -15.76 6.12
CA ILE A 8 13.65 -15.79 4.68
C ILE A 8 14.90 -16.32 3.98
N SER A 9 14.72 -17.32 3.11
CA SER A 9 15.79 -17.85 2.27
C SER A 9 15.91 -17.01 1.00
N ALA A 10 17.07 -16.43 0.78
CA ALA A 10 17.43 -15.79 -0.49
C ALA A 10 17.75 -16.86 -1.56
N SER A 11 17.70 -16.47 -2.83
CA SER A 11 18.01 -17.35 -3.97
C SER A 11 19.43 -17.95 -3.94
N ASN A 12 20.36 -17.27 -3.25
CA ASN A 12 21.73 -17.75 -3.02
C ASN A 12 21.86 -18.73 -1.83
N GLY A 13 20.74 -19.16 -1.25
CA GLY A 13 20.69 -20.10 -0.12
C GLY A 13 20.94 -19.47 1.26
N ARG A 14 21.28 -18.17 1.34
CA ARG A 14 21.47 -17.48 2.62
C ARG A 14 20.12 -17.22 3.29
N LYS A 15 20.08 -17.35 4.62
CA LYS A 15 18.90 -17.05 5.43
C LYS A 15 19.08 -15.69 6.10
N VAL A 16 18.05 -14.86 6.05
CA VAL A 16 18.03 -13.53 6.66
C VAL A 16 16.79 -13.41 7.54
N PRO A 17 16.86 -12.74 8.71
CA PRO A 17 15.67 -12.47 9.50
C PRO A 17 14.63 -11.69 8.68
N ALA A 18 13.38 -12.16 8.70
CA ALA A 18 12.27 -11.48 8.04
C ALA A 18 12.14 -10.04 8.56
N LEU A 19 12.35 -9.84 9.87
CA LEU A 19 12.28 -8.52 10.50
C LEU A 19 13.21 -7.51 9.82
N THR A 20 14.44 -7.93 9.50
CA THR A 20 15.43 -7.11 8.79
C THR A 20 14.94 -6.73 7.40
N ILE A 21 14.39 -7.68 6.65
CA ILE A 21 13.87 -7.42 5.30
C ILE A 21 12.70 -6.44 5.32
N PHE A 22 11.73 -6.65 6.22
CA PHE A 22 10.59 -5.75 6.37
C PHE A 22 11.01 -4.36 6.85
N THR A 23 12.00 -4.29 7.75
CA THR A 23 12.58 -3.01 8.21
C THR A 23 13.16 -2.22 7.04
N TYR A 24 13.98 -2.84 6.19
CA TYR A 24 14.54 -2.15 5.03
C TYR A 24 13.49 -1.74 4.00
N ALA A 25 12.50 -2.58 3.74
CA ALA A 25 11.41 -2.25 2.85
C ALA A 25 10.61 -1.03 3.37
N LEU A 26 10.24 -1.04 4.65
CA LEU A 26 9.52 0.04 5.30
C LEU A 26 10.33 1.34 5.33
N GLN A 27 11.62 1.25 5.62
CA GLN A 27 12.51 2.41 5.61
C GLN A 27 12.57 3.03 4.21
N TYR A 28 12.72 2.21 3.16
CA TYR A 28 12.71 2.68 1.79
C TYR A 28 11.40 3.40 1.45
N PHE A 29 10.24 2.81 1.78
CA PHE A 29 8.94 3.45 1.51
C PHE A 29 8.78 4.77 2.25
N LYS A 30 9.23 4.84 3.51
CA LYS A 30 9.21 6.07 4.31
C LYS A 30 10.02 7.18 3.64
N GLU A 31 11.27 6.90 3.32
CA GLU A 31 12.19 7.86 2.70
C GLU A 31 11.70 8.31 1.32
N HIS A 32 11.19 7.37 0.53
CA HIS A 32 10.63 7.68 -0.78
C HIS A 32 9.37 8.56 -0.65
N ALA A 33 8.43 8.20 0.22
CA ALA A 33 7.21 8.98 0.41
C ALA A 33 7.49 10.40 0.92
N LEU A 34 8.40 10.57 1.89
CA LEU A 34 8.77 11.90 2.39
C LEU A 34 9.42 12.77 1.31
N ARG A 35 10.23 12.16 0.43
CA ARG A 35 10.83 12.85 -0.71
C ARG A 35 9.75 13.30 -1.69
N GLU A 36 8.90 12.39 -2.14
CA GLU A 36 7.83 12.70 -3.08
C GLU A 36 6.87 13.78 -2.55
N LEU A 37 6.48 13.70 -1.28
CA LEU A 37 5.65 14.73 -0.64
C LEU A 37 6.35 16.09 -0.61
N SER A 38 7.65 16.10 -0.33
CA SER A 38 8.42 17.34 -0.29
C SER A 38 8.57 17.98 -1.67
N ASP A 39 8.85 17.15 -2.68
CA ASP A 39 9.05 17.59 -4.05
C ASP A 39 7.74 18.15 -4.66
N GLN A 40 6.61 17.48 -4.42
CA GLN A 40 5.31 17.89 -4.96
C GLN A 40 4.73 19.13 -4.26
N SER A 41 5.03 19.33 -2.97
CA SER A 41 4.48 20.45 -2.19
C SER A 41 5.36 21.70 -2.19
N GLY A 42 6.63 21.57 -2.62
CA GLY A 42 7.63 22.64 -2.48
C GLY A 42 8.01 22.94 -1.02
N THR A 43 7.57 22.13 -0.06
CA THR A 43 7.83 22.27 1.38
C THR A 43 8.49 21.01 1.90
N ARG A 44 9.52 21.14 2.74
CA ARG A 44 10.17 19.97 3.33
C ARG A 44 9.25 19.31 4.35
N PHE A 45 8.87 18.07 4.09
CA PHE A 45 8.21 17.19 5.05
C PHE A 45 9.24 16.35 5.80
N VAL A 46 9.10 16.26 7.12
CA VAL A 46 9.85 15.33 7.98
C VAL A 46 8.94 14.23 8.50
N ASN A 47 9.53 13.20 9.11
CA ASN A 47 8.77 12.04 9.55
C ASN A 47 7.70 12.41 10.59
N GLU A 48 8.00 13.38 11.45
CA GLU A 48 7.16 13.88 12.53
C GLU A 48 5.88 14.56 12.01
N ASP A 49 5.88 15.03 10.77
CA ASP A 49 4.71 15.63 10.12
C ASP A 49 3.69 14.57 9.65
N VAL A 50 4.08 13.29 9.65
CA VAL A 50 3.31 12.20 9.05
C VAL A 50 2.82 11.23 10.13
N ARG A 51 1.50 10.96 10.07
CA ARG A 51 0.91 9.78 10.73
C ARG A 51 0.86 8.63 9.73
N TRP A 52 1.53 7.54 10.06
CA TRP A 52 1.65 6.37 9.21
C TRP A 52 0.53 5.38 9.48
N VAL A 53 0.00 4.79 8.40
CA VAL A 53 -0.96 3.69 8.45
C VAL A 53 -0.38 2.53 7.66
N ILE A 54 -0.14 1.40 8.32
CA ILE A 54 0.29 0.17 7.67
C ILE A 54 -0.88 -0.81 7.68
N THR A 55 -1.32 -1.24 6.51
CA THR A 55 -2.36 -2.27 6.37
C THR A 55 -1.76 -3.66 6.52
N VAL A 56 -2.49 -4.55 7.20
CA VAL A 56 -2.12 -5.96 7.36
C VAL A 56 -3.33 -6.86 7.08
N PRO A 57 -3.12 -8.11 6.65
CA PRO A 57 -4.22 -9.05 6.44
C PRO A 57 -5.02 -9.31 7.74
N ALA A 58 -6.35 -9.34 7.64
CA ALA A 58 -7.22 -9.56 8.81
C ALA A 58 -7.04 -10.93 9.47
N ILE A 59 -6.62 -11.94 8.70
CA ILE A 59 -6.37 -13.31 9.18
C ILE A 59 -5.08 -13.43 10.02
N TRP A 60 -4.27 -12.38 10.09
CA TRP A 60 -3.04 -12.41 10.87
C TRP A 60 -3.31 -12.41 12.38
N LYS A 61 -2.59 -13.27 13.09
CA LYS A 61 -2.55 -13.28 14.56
C LYS A 61 -1.97 -11.97 15.11
N GLN A 62 -2.29 -11.65 16.36
CA GLN A 62 -1.80 -10.44 17.02
C GLN A 62 -0.26 -10.36 17.06
N SER A 63 0.44 -11.49 17.16
CA SER A 63 1.91 -11.55 17.11
C SER A 63 2.47 -11.05 15.78
N ALA A 64 1.83 -11.35 14.64
CA ALA A 64 2.26 -10.86 13.34
C ALA A 64 1.99 -9.36 13.16
N LYS A 65 0.91 -8.84 13.77
CA LYS A 65 0.64 -7.38 13.81
C LYS A 65 1.70 -6.65 14.64
N GLN A 66 2.09 -7.23 15.78
CA GLN A 66 3.19 -6.69 16.60
C GLN A 66 4.54 -6.78 15.89
N PHE A 67 4.79 -7.85 15.13
CA PHE A 67 5.97 -7.95 14.28
C PHE A 67 6.07 -6.79 13.27
N MET A 68 4.97 -6.43 12.60
CA MET A 68 4.98 -5.28 11.68
C MET A 68 5.23 -3.95 12.39
N ARG A 69 4.65 -3.78 13.58
CA ARG A 69 4.91 -2.60 14.42
C ARG A 69 6.38 -2.52 14.82
N GLU A 70 6.99 -3.64 15.18
CA GLU A 70 8.42 -3.72 15.49
C GLU A 70 9.29 -3.34 14.28
N ALA A 71 8.98 -3.88 13.10
CA ALA A 71 9.68 -3.54 11.87
C ALA A 71 9.58 -2.03 11.57
N ALA A 72 8.41 -1.43 11.76
CA ALA A 72 8.19 -0.01 11.55
C ALA A 72 8.98 0.87 12.55
N TYR A 73 9.11 0.43 13.81
CA TYR A 73 9.96 1.11 14.77
C TYR A 73 11.44 1.04 14.39
N GLN A 74 11.94 -0.13 13.97
CA GLN A 74 13.33 -0.26 13.50
C GLN A 74 13.59 0.53 12.21
N ALA A 75 12.56 0.71 11.37
CA ALA A 75 12.63 1.53 10.16
C ALA A 75 12.57 3.05 10.45
N GLY A 76 12.37 3.43 11.71
CA GLY A 76 12.18 4.83 12.12
C GLY A 76 10.95 5.48 11.46
N ILE A 77 9.91 4.69 11.18
CA ILE A 77 8.59 5.20 10.75
C ILE A 77 7.89 5.84 11.94
N ALA A 78 7.98 5.20 13.10
CA ALA A 78 7.46 5.68 14.36
C ALA A 78 8.41 5.31 15.49
N SER A 79 8.18 5.84 16.69
CA SER A 79 8.96 5.50 17.86
C SER A 79 8.07 4.90 18.96
N ARG A 80 8.68 4.21 19.91
CA ARG A 80 7.97 3.62 21.05
C ARG A 80 7.47 4.69 22.03
N GLU A 81 8.14 5.83 22.05
CA GLU A 81 7.81 6.99 22.86
C GLU A 81 6.56 7.70 22.32
N PHE A 82 6.30 7.59 21.01
CA PHE A 82 5.11 8.15 20.37
C PHE A 82 4.38 7.12 19.47
N PRO A 83 3.75 6.09 20.07
CA PRO A 83 3.19 4.96 19.33
C PRO A 83 1.99 5.32 18.45
N GLU A 84 1.31 6.43 18.75
CA GLU A 84 0.14 6.94 18.03
C GLU A 84 0.48 7.50 16.64
N GLN A 85 1.77 7.70 16.34
CA GLN A 85 2.22 8.03 14.99
C GLN A 85 1.96 6.88 14.01
N LEU A 86 1.84 5.64 14.49
CA LEU A 86 1.64 4.45 13.68
C LEU A 86 0.36 3.70 14.02
N LEU A 87 -0.54 3.63 13.04
CA LEU A 87 -1.73 2.79 13.07
C LEU A 87 -1.50 1.52 12.24
N ILE A 88 -1.80 0.37 12.84
CA ILE A 88 -1.91 -0.89 12.10
C ILE A 88 -3.37 -1.08 11.76
N ALA A 89 -3.72 -0.87 10.49
CA ALA A 89 -5.07 -1.06 9.99
C ALA A 89 -5.22 -2.48 9.44
N LEU A 90 -6.40 -3.05 9.58
CA LEU A 90 -6.73 -4.27 8.87
C LEU A 90 -7.12 -3.92 7.43
N GLU A 91 -6.66 -4.73 6.48
CA GLU A 91 -6.90 -4.55 5.06
C GLU A 91 -8.41 -4.47 4.69
N PRO A 92 -9.31 -5.36 5.16
CA PRO A 92 -10.73 -5.26 4.80
C PRO A 92 -11.38 -3.97 5.33
N GLU A 93 -10.98 -3.49 6.50
CA GLU A 93 -11.47 -2.24 7.09
C GLU A 93 -11.01 -1.04 6.26
N ALA A 94 -9.73 -0.98 5.88
CA ALA A 94 -9.21 0.07 4.99
C ALA A 94 -9.95 0.06 3.62
N ALA A 95 -10.17 -1.12 3.05
CA ALA A 95 -10.92 -1.29 1.80
C ALA A 95 -12.38 -0.80 1.94
N SER A 96 -13.05 -1.15 3.04
CA SER A 96 -14.44 -0.74 3.27
C SER A 96 -14.60 0.78 3.38
N ILE A 97 -13.64 1.48 4.00
CA ILE A 97 -13.63 2.94 4.10
C ILE A 97 -13.46 3.55 2.70
N TYR A 98 -12.56 3.00 1.90
CA TYR A 98 -12.33 3.46 0.53
C TYR A 98 -13.61 3.33 -0.32
N ILE A 99 -14.23 2.15 -0.34
CA ILE A 99 -15.47 1.87 -1.08
C ILE A 99 -16.58 2.86 -0.68
N ARG A 100 -16.73 3.14 0.62
CA ARG A 100 -17.72 4.09 1.12
C ARG A 100 -17.48 5.54 0.67
N LYS A 101 -16.21 5.93 0.46
CA LYS A 101 -15.83 7.29 0.04
C LYS A 101 -16.03 7.54 -1.46
N LEU A 102 -16.11 6.48 -2.26
CA LEU A 102 -16.41 6.59 -3.69
C LEU A 102 -17.86 7.09 -3.87
N ARG A 103 -18.03 8.10 -4.72
CA ARG A 103 -19.36 8.61 -5.09
C ARG A 103 -20.04 7.60 -6.01
N MET A 104 -21.37 7.48 -5.95
CA MET A 104 -22.11 6.50 -6.77
C MET A 104 -21.85 6.61 -8.29
N HIS A 105 -21.49 7.79 -8.80
CA HIS A 105 -21.13 7.99 -10.21
C HIS A 105 -19.78 7.36 -10.63
N GLN A 106 -18.96 6.88 -9.69
CA GLN A 106 -17.76 6.08 -9.97
C GLN A 106 -18.03 4.57 -9.98
N PHE A 107 -19.24 4.16 -9.62
CA PHE A 107 -19.70 2.76 -9.65
C PHE A 107 -20.60 2.46 -10.83
N VAL A 108 -20.87 3.43 -11.72
CA VAL A 108 -21.60 3.17 -12.96
C VAL A 108 -20.69 2.31 -13.83
N PRO A 109 -21.04 1.04 -14.10
CA PRO A 109 -20.38 0.30 -15.17
C PRO A 109 -20.66 1.10 -16.43
N ASP A 110 -19.61 1.37 -17.21
CA ASP A 110 -19.73 2.00 -18.53
C ASP A 110 -20.92 1.37 -19.24
N GLU A 111 -21.91 2.20 -19.59
CA GLU A 111 -23.24 1.71 -19.93
C GLU A 111 -23.13 0.61 -20.98
N THR A 112 -23.86 -0.49 -20.78
CA THR A 112 -23.89 -1.59 -21.72
C THR A 112 -24.19 -1.02 -23.12
N PRO A 113 -23.30 -1.20 -24.12
CA PRO A 113 -23.62 -0.78 -25.46
C PRO A 113 -24.85 -1.58 -25.86
N THR A 114 -25.95 -0.87 -26.10
CA THR A 114 -27.17 -1.44 -26.65
C THR A 114 -26.79 -2.25 -27.88
N PHE A 115 -27.04 -3.56 -27.81
CA PHE A 115 -26.75 -4.50 -28.89
C PHE A 115 -27.69 -4.23 -30.06
N SER A 116 -27.36 -3.24 -30.88
CA SER A 116 -27.77 -3.21 -32.27
C SER A 116 -27.03 -4.34 -32.97
N ARG A 117 -27.78 -5.43 -33.21
CA ARG A 117 -27.42 -6.57 -34.03
C ARG A 117 -26.83 -6.10 -35.36
N ASN A 118 -25.50 -6.14 -35.51
CA ASN A 118 -24.78 -6.67 -36.67
C ASN A 118 -23.26 -6.39 -36.60
N THR A 119 -22.48 -7.32 -37.18
CA THR A 119 -21.04 -7.26 -37.55
C THR A 119 -19.95 -7.65 -36.52
N VAL A 120 -19.74 -8.97 -36.40
CA VAL A 120 -18.49 -9.73 -36.69
C VAL A 120 -17.10 -9.17 -36.29
N ARG A 121 -16.39 -9.97 -35.46
CA ARG A 121 -14.91 -10.08 -35.24
C ARG A 121 -14.23 -8.87 -34.56
N ARG A 122 -13.31 -8.98 -33.59
CA ARG A 122 -12.32 -10.00 -33.17
C ARG A 122 -12.02 -9.80 -31.68
N GLU A 123 -11.68 -10.87 -30.98
CA GLU A 123 -11.08 -10.80 -29.65
C GLU A 123 -9.65 -10.24 -29.69
N HIS A 124 -9.29 -9.41 -28.70
CA HIS A 124 -8.13 -9.56 -27.80
C HIS A 124 -7.72 -8.21 -27.18
N GLY A 125 -7.65 -8.18 -25.84
CA GLY A 125 -6.77 -7.26 -25.10
C GLY A 125 -7.46 -6.12 -24.34
N ILE A 126 -8.05 -6.39 -23.17
CA ILE A 126 -8.34 -5.33 -22.17
C ILE A 126 -7.96 -5.84 -20.77
N PHE A 127 -6.66 -5.89 -20.50
CA PHE A 127 -6.12 -5.81 -19.13
C PHE A 127 -5.08 -4.68 -19.01
N SER A 128 -5.05 -3.75 -19.96
CA SER A 128 -4.00 -2.72 -20.05
C SER A 128 -4.44 -1.29 -19.76
N SER A 129 -5.74 -0.99 -19.54
CA SER A 129 -6.18 0.42 -19.43
C SER A 129 -6.29 0.96 -18.01
N ALA A 130 -6.22 0.13 -16.96
CA ALA A 130 -6.34 0.62 -15.58
C ALA A 130 -5.05 1.28 -15.03
N LEU A 131 -3.98 1.36 -15.82
CA LEU A 131 -2.69 1.97 -15.41
C LEU A 131 -2.28 3.18 -16.25
N SER A 132 -3.12 3.64 -17.18
CA SER A 132 -2.74 4.71 -18.12
C SER A 132 -3.30 6.10 -17.77
N ASP A 133 -4.10 6.26 -16.72
CA ASP A 133 -4.81 7.51 -16.47
C ASP A 133 -4.30 8.28 -15.22
N GLN A 134 -2.97 8.48 -15.16
CA GLN A 134 -2.34 9.45 -14.25
C GLN A 134 -1.34 10.39 -14.94
N SER A 135 -1.42 10.59 -16.27
CA SER A 135 -0.54 11.53 -16.98
C SER A 135 -1.20 12.80 -17.51
N SER A 136 -2.39 13.18 -17.05
CA SER A 136 -3.08 14.39 -17.56
C SER A 136 -3.55 15.40 -16.49
N LEU A 137 -3.10 15.27 -15.25
CA LEU A 137 -3.33 16.28 -14.21
C LEU A 137 -2.12 17.19 -13.99
N PHE A 138 -1.55 17.70 -15.09
CA PHE A 138 -0.77 18.93 -15.09
C PHE A 138 -0.96 19.61 -16.44
N HIS A 139 -1.89 20.56 -16.48
CA HIS A 139 -1.80 21.71 -17.36
C HIS A 139 -2.12 22.99 -16.61
#